data_AF-A0A7X7U2K7-F1
#
_entry.id   AF-A0A7X7U2K7-F1
#
_cell.length_a   1.000
_cell.length_b   1.000
_cell.length_c   1.000
_cell.angle_alpha   90.00
_cell.angle_beta   90.00
_cell.angle_gamma   90.00
#
_symmetry.space_group_name_H-M   'P 1'
#
loop_
_entity.id
_entity.type
_entity.pdbx_description
1 polymer ?
#
loop_
_entity_poly.entity_id
_entity_poly.type
_entity_poly.pdbx_seq_one_letter_code
_entity_poly.pdbx_strand_id
1 'polypeptide(L)'
;MEADVGRVALACGPLVYCLEGVDNPQQASYCLQPDSALSVVRKPELLGGVNVIEGAAWSRREQGDARQVRLTAIPFYCQDNRRQKTRLDVWIPEQGVSR
;
A
#
# COMPACT_ATOMS: atom_id res chain seq x y z
N MET A 1 -3.84 15.38 12.51
CA MET A 1 -2.61 15.23 13.32
C MET A 1 -1.42 15.55 12.42
N GLU A 2 -0.31 16.04 12.96
CA GLU A 2 0.88 16.38 12.17
C GLU A 2 1.49 15.17 11.43
N ALA A 3 1.32 13.94 11.97
CA ALA A 3 1.92 12.72 11.42
C ALA A 3 1.36 12.28 10.04
N ASP A 4 0.12 12.69 9.71
CA ASP A 4 -0.59 12.21 8.51
C ASP A 4 -0.48 13.20 7.34
N VAL A 5 0.16 14.36 7.54
CA VAL A 5 0.31 15.39 6.51
C VAL A 5 1.07 14.82 5.31
N GLY A 6 0.49 14.95 4.11
CA GLY A 6 1.06 14.44 2.86
C GLY A 6 1.03 12.91 2.75
N ARG A 7 0.11 12.24 3.45
CA ARG A 7 -0.08 10.80 3.40
C ARG A 7 -1.54 10.45 3.16
N VAL A 8 -1.75 9.29 2.55
CA VAL A 8 -3.07 8.72 2.27
C VAL A 8 -3.17 7.32 2.85
N ALA A 9 -4.38 6.92 3.23
CA ALA A 9 -4.71 5.55 3.58
C ALA A 9 -5.67 4.99 2.52
N LEU A 10 -5.51 3.71 2.19
CA LEU A 10 -6.41 3.02 1.26
C LEU A 10 -7.62 2.45 2.01
N ALA A 11 -8.80 2.61 1.43
CA ALA A 11 -10.04 2.08 2.00
C ALA A 11 -10.98 1.56 0.92
N CYS A 12 -11.78 0.55 1.26
CA CYS A 12 -12.88 0.06 0.44
C CYS A 12 -14.07 -0.28 1.34
N GLY A 13 -15.16 0.47 1.22
CA GLY A 13 -16.28 0.40 2.16
C GLY A 13 -15.83 0.74 3.58
N PRO A 14 -16.18 -0.06 4.61
CA PRO A 14 -15.81 0.23 6.00
C PRO A 14 -14.37 -0.18 6.36
N LEU A 15 -13.63 -0.79 5.43
CA LEU A 15 -12.33 -1.40 5.73
C LEU A 15 -11.19 -0.49 5.31
N VAL A 16 -10.27 -0.26 6.25
CA VAL A 16 -8.94 0.30 6.00
C VAL A 16 -7.99 -0.82 5.61
N TYR A 17 -7.09 -0.52 4.68
CA TYR A 17 -6.10 -1.43 4.14
C TYR A 17 -4.69 -1.03 4.56
N CYS A 18 -3.79 -2.01 4.57
CA CYS A 18 -2.37 -1.80 4.85
C CYS A 18 -1.48 -2.52 3.83
N LEU A 19 -0.27 -2.01 3.67
CA LEU A 19 0.83 -2.69 3.01
C LEU A 19 1.57 -3.53 4.03
N GLU A 20 1.69 -4.82 3.75
CA GLU A 20 2.54 -5.74 4.51
C GLU A 20 3.75 -6.09 3.65
N GLY A 21 4.95 -6.15 4.26
CA GLY A 21 6.21 -6.26 3.52
C GLY A 21 6.36 -7.55 2.72
N VAL A 22 5.65 -8.61 3.10
CA VAL A 22 5.60 -9.87 2.33
C VAL A 22 5.00 -9.70 0.94
N ASP A 23 4.05 -8.77 0.76
CA ASP A 23 3.50 -8.44 -0.56
C ASP A 23 4.19 -7.22 -1.19
N ASN A 24 4.79 -6.36 -0.36
CA ASN A 24 5.39 -5.08 -0.75
C ASN A 24 6.82 -4.94 -0.19
N PRO A 25 7.82 -5.71 -0.67
CA PRO A 25 9.16 -5.74 -0.08
C PRO A 25 9.90 -4.40 -0.07
N GLN A 26 9.47 -3.45 -0.91
CA GLN A 26 10.09 -2.13 -1.08
C GLN A 26 9.20 -0.99 -0.59
N GLN A 27 8.15 -1.27 0.20
CA GLN A 27 7.16 -0.27 0.61
C GLN A 27 7.71 0.97 1.33
N ALA A 28 8.95 0.93 1.82
CA ALA A 28 9.63 2.10 2.39
C ALA A 28 9.83 3.23 1.38
N SER A 29 9.96 2.90 0.09
CA SER A 29 10.14 3.88 -0.98
C SER A 29 8.84 4.24 -1.70
N TYR A 30 7.70 3.65 -1.32
CA TYR A 30 6.46 3.80 -2.08
C TYR A 30 5.81 5.16 -1.84
N CYS A 31 5.26 5.72 -2.90
CA CYS A 31 4.35 6.86 -2.86
C CYS A 31 3.22 6.65 -3.88
N LEU A 32 2.04 7.19 -3.57
CA LEU A 32 0.87 7.14 -4.44
C LEU A 32 0.64 8.50 -5.08
N GLN A 33 0.21 8.50 -6.35
CA GLN A 33 -0.32 9.70 -6.99
C GLN A 33 -1.84 9.74 -6.81
N PRO A 34 -2.47 10.92 -6.80
CA PRO A 34 -3.93 11.03 -6.66
C PRO A 34 -4.72 10.27 -7.73
N ASP A 35 -4.14 10.06 -8.91
CA ASP A 35 -4.71 9.35 -10.06
C ASP A 35 -4.16 7.91 -10.23
N SER A 36 -3.43 7.39 -9.23
CA SER A 36 -2.99 6.00 -9.21
C SER A 36 -4.18 5.06 -9.45
N ALA A 37 -4.13 4.29 -10.54
CA ALA A 37 -5.15 3.30 -10.84
C ALA A 37 -5.09 2.14 -9.83
N LEU A 38 -6.17 1.99 -9.06
CA LEU A 38 -6.35 0.95 -8.05
C LEU A 38 -7.57 0.10 -8.38
N SER A 39 -7.51 -1.18 -8.02
CA SER A 39 -8.60 -2.14 -8.23
C SER A 39 -8.76 -3.05 -7.03
N VAL A 40 -10.00 -3.45 -6.75
CA VAL A 40 -10.30 -4.42 -5.69
C VAL A 40 -10.38 -5.81 -6.31
N VAL A 41 -9.61 -6.76 -5.78
CA VAL A 41 -9.52 -8.12 -6.29
C VAL A 41 -9.80 -9.13 -5.18
N ARG A 42 -10.73 -10.06 -5.41
CA ARG A 42 -11.01 -11.16 -4.47
C ARG A 42 -9.88 -12.21 -4.53
N LYS A 43 -9.32 -12.57 -3.38
CA LYS A 43 -8.33 -13.66 -3.22
C LYS A 43 -8.88 -14.73 -2.27
N PRO A 44 -9.56 -15.78 -2.77
CA PRO A 44 -10.23 -16.77 -1.93
C PRO A 44 -9.26 -17.56 -1.03
N GLU A 45 -8.05 -17.83 -1.51
CA GLU A 45 -7.06 -18.64 -0.78
C GLU A 45 -6.15 -17.82 0.15
N LEU A 46 -6.26 -16.49 0.13
CA LEU A 46 -5.42 -15.62 0.95
C LEU A 46 -6.13 -15.26 2.25
N LEU A 47 -5.52 -15.58 3.40
CA LEU A 47 -5.93 -15.10 4.73
C LEU A 47 -7.41 -15.40 5.07
N GLY A 48 -7.85 -16.64 4.82
CA GLY A 48 -9.25 -17.05 5.02
C GLY A 48 -10.21 -16.46 3.98
N GLY A 49 -9.66 -15.86 2.92
CA GLY A 49 -10.38 -15.30 1.82
C GLY A 49 -10.72 -13.82 2.02
N VAL A 50 -9.85 -12.96 1.50
CA VAL A 50 -10.03 -11.50 1.55
C VAL A 50 -10.22 -10.85 0.18
N ASN A 51 -10.70 -9.60 0.17
CA ASN A 51 -10.50 -8.68 -0.95
C ASN A 51 -9.20 -7.91 -0.71
N VAL A 52 -8.34 -7.82 -1.73
CA VAL A 52 -7.12 -6.98 -1.71
C VAL A 52 -7.32 -5.76 -2.61
N ILE A 53 -6.56 -4.70 -2.36
CA ILE A 53 -6.42 -3.59 -3.30
C ILE A 53 -5.11 -3.80 -4.06
N GLU A 54 -5.15 -3.92 -5.38
CA GLU A 54 -3.98 -3.99 -6.25
C GLU A 54 -3.90 -2.76 -7.14
N GLY A 55 -2.68 -2.31 -7.42
CA GLY A 55 -2.45 -1.24 -8.37
C GLY A 55 -0.98 -0.86 -8.50
N ALA A 56 -0.77 0.38 -8.93
CA ALA A 56 0.55 0.94 -9.15
C ALA A 56 0.89 2.04 -8.14
N ALA A 57 2.07 1.91 -7.53
CA ALA A 57 2.72 2.96 -6.77
C ALA A 57 4.01 3.39 -7.47
N TRP A 58 4.62 4.47 -7.00
CA TRP A 58 5.94 4.92 -7.43
C TRP A 58 6.97 4.66 -6.33
N SER A 59 8.09 4.05 -6.68
CA SER A 59 9.23 3.87 -5.77
C SER A 59 10.20 5.03 -5.94
N ARG A 60 10.26 5.94 -4.98
CA ARG A 60 11.27 7.00 -4.92
C ARG A 60 12.55 6.46 -4.30
N ARG A 61 13.57 6.18 -5.13
CA ARG A 61 14.90 5.79 -4.65
C ARG A 61 15.71 7.02 -4.29
N GLU A 62 16.62 6.91 -3.33
CA GLU A 62 17.56 7.99 -2.99
C GLU A 62 18.49 8.34 -4.17
N GLN A 63 18.75 7.36 -5.04
CA GLN A 63 19.51 7.52 -6.28
C GLN A 63 18.78 6.79 -7.43
N GLY A 64 18.56 7.51 -8.53
CA GLY A 64 17.91 7.01 -9.75
C GLY A 64 16.47 7.48 -9.93
N ASP A 65 15.93 7.23 -11.12
CA ASP A 65 14.58 7.68 -11.51
C ASP A 65 13.48 6.97 -10.71
N ALA A 66 12.40 7.70 -10.47
CA ALA A 66 11.18 7.12 -9.92
C ALA A 66 10.66 6.06 -10.89
N ARG A 67 10.32 4.88 -10.35
CA ARG A 67 9.80 3.77 -11.15
C ARG A 67 8.46 3.31 -10.61
N GLN A 68 7.58 2.93 -11.53
CA GLN A 68 6.32 2.31 -11.17
C GLN A 68 6.57 0.91 -10.60
N VAL A 69 5.90 0.59 -9.50
CA VAL A 69 5.98 -0.68 -8.79
C VAL A 69 4.57 -1.18 -8.49
N ARG A 70 4.41 -2.51 -8.41
CA ARG A 70 3.15 -3.10 -7.98
C ARG A 70 2.95 -2.86 -6.49
N LEU A 71 1.74 -2.48 -6.13
CA LEU A 71 1.27 -2.38 -4.76
C LEU A 71 0.15 -3.41 -4.56
N THR A 72 0.19 -4.12 -3.42
CA THR A 72 -0.89 -5.00 -2.97
C THR A 72 -1.20 -4.70 -1.51
N ALA A 73 -2.39 -4.20 -1.22
CA ALA A 73 -2.83 -3.92 0.14
C ALA A 73 -3.85 -4.98 0.59
N ILE A 74 -3.71 -5.44 1.83
CA ILE A 74 -4.66 -6.35 2.49
C ILE A 74 -5.50 -5.56 3.50
N PRO A 75 -6.70 -6.06 3.90
CA PRO A 75 -7.44 -5.43 4.99
C PRO A 75 -6.58 -5.37 6.25
N PHE A 76 -6.59 -4.24 6.95
CA PHE A 76 -5.70 -4.01 8.11
C PHE A 76 -5.84 -5.08 9.19
N TYR A 77 -7.05 -5.60 9.41
CA TYR A 77 -7.29 -6.64 10.41
C TYR A 77 -6.60 -7.98 10.10
N CYS A 78 -6.09 -8.18 8.88
CA CYS A 78 -5.41 -9.41 8.47
C CYS A 78 -3.89 -9.40 8.67
N GLN A 79 -3.30 -8.28 9.09
CA GLN A 79 -1.85 -8.12 9.25
C GLN A 79 -1.22 -9.11 10.25
N ASP A 80 0.06 -9.44 10.08
CA ASP A 80 0.90 -10.33 10.91
C ASP A 80 0.41 -11.79 11.02
N ASN A 81 -0.45 -12.23 10.09
CA ASN A 81 -0.93 -13.62 10.04
C ASN A 81 -0.10 -14.53 9.11
N ARG A 82 1.09 -14.07 8.65
CA ARG A 82 1.92 -14.76 7.63
C ARG A 82 3.27 -15.28 8.13
N ARG A 83 3.41 -15.46 9.45
CA ARG A 83 4.58 -16.04 10.17
C ARG A 83 5.90 -15.25 10.07
N GLN A 84 6.02 -14.30 9.14
CA GLN A 84 7.18 -13.46 8.96
C GLN A 84 6.88 -12.07 9.51
N LYS A 85 7.66 -11.61 10.49
CA LYS A 85 7.60 -10.21 10.93
C LYS A 85 8.14 -9.33 9.81
N THR A 86 7.29 -8.50 9.24
CA THR A 86 7.65 -7.57 8.16
C THR A 86 7.15 -6.17 8.50
N ARG A 87 7.61 -5.16 7.74
CA ARG A 87 7.11 -3.80 7.89
C ARG A 87 5.60 -3.76 7.59
N LEU A 88 4.89 -2.87 8.28
CA LEU A 88 3.47 -2.62 8.12
C LEU A 88 3.25 -1.13 7.92
N ASP A 89 2.51 -0.75 6.88
CA ASP A 89 2.16 0.65 6.62
C ASP A 89 0.67 0.80 6.33
N VAL A 90 0.02 1.70 7.06
CA VAL A 90 -1.34 2.16 6.75
C VAL A 90 -1.29 3.47 5.97
N TRP A 91 -0.40 4.38 6.39
CA TRP A 91 -0.24 5.70 5.80
C TRP A 91 0.89 5.73 4.77
N ILE A 92 0.51 5.84 3.50
CA ILE A 92 1.42 5.86 2.36
C ILE A 92 1.67 7.31 1.97
N PRO A 93 2.92 7.75 1.76
CA PRO A 93 3.21 9.08 1.24
C PRO A 93 2.44 9.36 -0.05
N GLU A 94 1.78 10.51 -0.12
CA GLU A 94 1.20 11.02 -1.35
C GLU A 94 2.28 11.80 -2.11
N GLN A 95 2.52 11.43 -3.36
CA GLN A 95 3.27 12.27 -4.27
C GLN A 95 2.33 13.34 -4.80
N GLY A 96 2.40 14.53 -4.20
CA GLY A 96 1.74 15.71 -4.74
C GLY A 96 2.14 15.94 -6.20
N VAL A 97 1.19 16.40 -7.01
CA VAL A 97 1.52 17.06 -8.28
C VAL A 97 2.46 18.21 -7.92
N SER A 98 3.65 18.23 -8.51
CA SER A 98 4.59 19.35 -8.39
C SER A 98 3.80 20.66 -8.54
N ARG A 99 3.72 21.48 -7.49
CA ARG A 99 3.31 22.88 -7.64
C ARG A 99 4.46 23.67 -8.22
#